data_AF-A0A9E4EIZ6-F1
#
_entry.id   AF-A0A9E4EIZ6-F1
#
_cell.length_a   1.000
_cell.length_b   1.000
_cell.length_c   1.000
_cell.angle_alpha   90.00
_cell.angle_beta   90.00
_cell.angle_gamma   90.00
#
_symmetry.space_group_name_H-M   'P 1'
#
loop_
_entity.id
_entity.type
_entity.pdbx_description
1 polymer ?
#
loop_
_entity_poly.entity_id
_entity_poly.type
_entity_poly.pdbx_seq_one_letter_code
_entity_poly.pdbx_strand_id
1 'polypeptide(L)'
;METPKNTRVLYPMPGEGTRTRRVWEIADAVTRETGHRAARRDVVERFVAENGNPNTANTQYQHWKAAFDTRRRSGETPAGPEDGHVGPQALKVAADGRVAIPQPMRAAMFLGEDGHVTARVVDGELRLLARGAAIRRMQNEAKAYKSPDESVVDEFLRDRRALWGERGEQ
;
A
#
# COMPACT_ATOMS: atom_id res chain seq x y z
N MET A 1 -33.48 -8.76 -33.74
CA MET A 1 -32.43 -7.73 -33.85
C MET A 1 -31.66 -7.74 -32.54
N GLU A 2 -30.78 -8.73 -32.35
CA GLU A 2 -30.02 -8.88 -31.10
C GLU A 2 -28.76 -8.03 -31.18
N THR A 3 -28.63 -7.06 -30.28
CA THR A 3 -27.43 -6.27 -30.07
C THR A 3 -26.34 -7.16 -29.45
N PRO A 4 -25.14 -7.31 -30.06
CA PRO A 4 -24.11 -8.15 -29.46
C PRO A 4 -23.51 -7.46 -28.23
N LYS A 5 -23.77 -8.09 -27.09
CA LYS A 5 -22.91 -8.37 -25.92
C LYS A 5 -21.75 -7.38 -25.66
N ASN A 6 -21.95 -6.59 -24.61
CA ASN A 6 -20.98 -5.87 -23.78
C ASN A 6 -19.60 -6.55 -23.70
N THR A 7 -18.70 -6.19 -24.62
CA THR A 7 -17.29 -6.62 -24.60
C THR A 7 -16.60 -5.97 -23.40
N ARG A 8 -16.24 -6.78 -22.40
CA ARG A 8 -15.42 -6.33 -21.26
C ARG A 8 -14.02 -6.01 -21.75
N VAL A 9 -13.76 -4.76 -22.08
CA VAL A 9 -12.41 -4.29 -22.42
C VAL A 9 -11.56 -4.30 -21.15
N LEU A 10 -10.60 -5.23 -21.10
CA LEU A 10 -9.50 -5.17 -20.14
C LEU A 10 -8.54 -4.09 -20.61
N TYR A 11 -8.49 -2.95 -19.91
CA TYR A 11 -7.57 -1.88 -20.26
C TYR A 11 -6.18 -2.19 -19.70
N PRO A 12 -5.15 -2.38 -20.54
CA PRO A 12 -3.78 -2.55 -20.08
C PRO A 12 -3.27 -1.23 -19.47
N MET A 13 -2.32 -1.33 -18.54
CA MET A 13 -1.71 -0.15 -17.91
C MET A 13 -0.98 0.70 -18.97
N PRO A 14 -1.18 2.03 -19.00
CA PRO A 14 -0.46 2.89 -19.93
C PRO A 14 1.06 2.87 -19.71
N GLY A 15 1.81 3.13 -20.79
CA GLY A 15 3.28 3.12 -20.79
C GLY A 15 3.90 4.14 -19.82
N GLU A 16 5.11 3.84 -19.36
CA GLU A 16 5.88 4.69 -18.44
C GLU A 16 6.13 6.10 -18.98
N GLY A 17 6.14 7.09 -18.09
CA GLY A 17 6.35 8.50 -18.43
C GLY A 17 5.19 9.19 -19.16
N THR A 18 4.08 8.49 -19.46
CA THR A 18 2.94 9.10 -20.14
C THR A 18 2.01 9.86 -19.18
N ARG A 19 1.42 10.97 -19.66
CA ARG A 19 0.39 11.70 -18.90
C ARG A 19 -0.83 10.84 -18.56
N THR A 20 -1.14 9.86 -19.40
CA THR A 20 -2.24 8.92 -19.16
C THR A 20 -1.91 7.93 -18.05
N ARG A 21 -0.67 7.46 -17.95
CA ARG A 21 -0.19 6.68 -16.80
C ARG A 21 -0.27 7.49 -15.50
N ARG A 22 0.06 8.78 -15.55
CA ARG A 22 -0.02 9.65 -14.37
C ARG A 22 -1.42 9.66 -13.74
N VAL A 23 -2.48 9.63 -14.55
CA VAL A 23 -3.86 9.53 -14.03
C VAL A 23 -4.08 8.24 -13.23
N TRP A 24 -3.52 7.12 -13.70
CA TRP A 24 -3.63 5.83 -13.02
C TRP A 24 -2.82 5.81 -11.72
N GLU A 25 -1.62 6.40 -11.72
CA GLU A 25 -0.80 6.56 -10.51
C GLU A 25 -1.48 7.42 -9.45
N ILE A 26 -2.13 8.52 -9.86
CA ILE A 26 -2.93 9.35 -8.95
C ILE A 26 -4.10 8.54 -8.38
N ALA A 27 -4.79 7.75 -9.20
CA ALA A 27 -5.90 6.92 -8.74
C ALA A 27 -5.45 5.81 -7.78
N ASP A 28 -4.30 5.17 -8.02
CA ASP A 28 -3.71 4.20 -7.11
C ASP A 28 -3.24 4.88 -5.81
N ALA A 29 -2.69 6.09 -5.89
CA ALA A 29 -2.28 6.87 -4.71
C ALA A 29 -3.47 7.29 -3.83
N VAL A 30 -4.52 7.86 -4.42
CA VAL A 30 -5.76 8.19 -3.70
C VAL A 30 -6.38 6.93 -3.09
N THR A 31 -6.33 5.81 -3.81
CA THR A 31 -6.84 4.52 -3.29
C THR A 31 -6.05 4.05 -2.07
N ARG A 32 -4.73 4.22 -2.09
CA ARG A 32 -3.84 3.88 -0.97
C ARG A 32 -4.06 4.79 0.24
N GLU A 33 -4.25 6.09 0.00
CA GLU A 33 -4.48 7.08 1.06
C GLU A 33 -5.84 6.90 1.75
N THR A 34 -6.89 6.65 0.97
CA THR A 34 -8.28 6.55 1.48
C THR A 34 -8.66 5.14 1.93
N GLY A 35 -7.87 4.12 1.57
CA GLY A 35 -8.17 2.71 1.81
C GLY A 35 -9.33 2.16 0.96
N HIS A 36 -9.96 3.01 0.13
CA HIS A 36 -11.11 2.70 -0.70
C HIS A 36 -10.80 3.04 -2.15
N ARG A 37 -11.59 2.51 -3.09
CA ARG A 37 -11.43 2.85 -4.52
C ARG A 37 -11.49 4.37 -4.69
N ALA A 38 -10.47 4.96 -5.30
CA ALA A 38 -10.39 6.41 -5.53
C ALA A 38 -11.65 6.98 -6.18
N ALA A 39 -12.13 8.12 -5.66
CA ALA A 39 -13.23 8.84 -6.26
C ALA A 39 -12.73 9.59 -7.52
N ARG A 40 -13.56 9.57 -8.57
CA ARG A 40 -13.24 10.25 -9.85
C ARG A 40 -12.88 11.71 -9.65
N ARG A 41 -13.62 12.40 -8.76
CA ARG A 41 -13.42 13.81 -8.45
C ARG A 41 -11.99 14.06 -7.99
N ASP A 42 -11.52 13.33 -6.99
CA ASP A 42 -10.20 13.53 -6.39
C ASP A 42 -9.07 13.27 -7.39
N VAL A 43 -9.24 12.25 -8.25
CA VAL A 43 -8.26 11.93 -9.30
C VAL A 43 -8.20 13.04 -10.35
N VAL A 44 -9.35 13.53 -10.80
CA VAL A 44 -9.44 14.62 -11.79
C VAL A 44 -8.88 15.91 -11.21
N GLU A 45 -9.24 16.25 -9.97
CA GLU A 45 -8.77 17.46 -9.29
C GLU A 45 -7.25 17.48 -9.14
N ARG A 46 -6.65 16.38 -8.68
CA ARG A 46 -5.19 16.23 -8.58
C ARG A 46 -4.50 16.28 -9.95
N PHE A 47 -5.07 15.64 -10.98
CA PHE A 47 -4.48 15.68 -12.31
C PHE A 47 -4.57 17.05 -12.98
N VAL A 48 -5.68 17.78 -12.75
CA VAL A 48 -5.85 19.16 -13.24
C VAL A 48 -4.89 20.11 -12.52
N ALA A 49 -4.66 19.93 -11.23
CA ALA A 49 -3.63 20.67 -10.49
C ALA A 49 -2.22 20.49 -11.07
N GLU A 50 -1.94 19.35 -11.71
CA GLU A 50 -0.71 19.07 -12.48
C GLU A 50 -0.78 19.57 -13.95
N ASN A 51 -1.62 20.56 -14.24
CA ASN A 51 -1.89 21.11 -15.58
C ASN A 51 -2.38 20.05 -16.58
N GLY A 52 -3.10 19.03 -16.09
CA GLY A 52 -3.67 17.97 -16.90
C GLY A 52 -5.02 18.31 -17.52
N ASN A 53 -5.29 17.76 -18.69
CA ASN A 53 -6.60 17.91 -19.33
C ASN A 53 -7.66 17.07 -18.57
N PRO A 54 -8.76 17.69 -18.06
CA PRO A 54 -9.78 16.99 -17.30
C PRO A 54 -10.50 15.89 -18.11
N ASN A 55 -10.66 16.06 -19.42
CA ASN A 55 -11.27 15.03 -20.28
C ASN A 55 -10.36 13.79 -20.38
N THR A 56 -9.05 13.99 -20.44
CA THR A 56 -8.08 12.88 -20.38
C THR A 56 -8.15 12.17 -19.03
N ALA A 57 -8.20 12.90 -17.92
CA ALA A 57 -8.37 12.30 -16.59
C ALA A 57 -9.65 11.48 -16.49
N ASN A 58 -10.77 12.01 -17.00
CA ASN A 58 -12.06 11.35 -16.98
C ASN A 58 -12.04 10.01 -17.74
N THR A 59 -11.51 10.00 -18.96
CA THR A 59 -11.40 8.78 -19.78
C THR A 59 -10.46 7.77 -19.13
N GLN A 60 -9.27 8.21 -18.71
CA GLN A 60 -8.29 7.32 -18.09
C GLN A 60 -8.76 6.79 -16.74
N TYR A 61 -9.52 7.56 -15.96
CA TYR A 61 -10.15 7.07 -14.74
C TYR A 61 -11.17 5.95 -15.01
N GLN A 62 -11.97 6.03 -16.09
CA GLN A 62 -12.89 4.94 -16.42
C GLN A 62 -12.13 3.66 -16.80
N HIS A 63 -11.05 3.79 -17.57
CA HIS A 63 -10.19 2.67 -17.92
C HIS A 63 -9.54 2.05 -16.67
N TRP A 64 -8.96 2.89 -15.81
CA TRP A 64 -8.39 2.49 -14.53
C TRP A 64 -9.42 1.78 -13.65
N LYS A 65 -10.63 2.35 -13.51
CA LYS A 65 -11.73 1.77 -12.73
C LYS A 65 -12.14 0.39 -13.26
N ALA A 66 -12.29 0.25 -14.58
CA ALA A 66 -12.63 -1.04 -15.20
C ALA A 66 -11.53 -2.09 -14.97
N ALA A 67 -10.25 -1.70 -15.07
CA ALA A 67 -9.11 -2.57 -14.78
C ALA A 67 -9.01 -2.91 -13.29
N PHE A 68 -9.24 -1.95 -12.40
CA PHE A 68 -9.26 -2.12 -10.94
C PHE A 68 -10.39 -3.08 -10.50
N ASP A 69 -11.60 -2.86 -10.99
CA ASP A 69 -12.76 -3.71 -10.69
C ASP A 69 -12.55 -5.13 -11.25
N THR A 70 -11.88 -5.28 -12.40
CA THR A 70 -11.54 -6.59 -12.97
C THR A 70 -10.46 -7.30 -12.15
N ARG A 71 -9.37 -6.62 -11.78
CA ARG A 71 -8.33 -7.15 -10.88
C ARG A 71 -8.92 -7.62 -9.54
N ARG A 72 -9.83 -6.83 -8.95
CA ARG A 72 -10.54 -7.22 -7.71
C ARG A 72 -11.45 -8.44 -7.89
N ARG A 73 -12.12 -8.60 -9.03
CA ARG A 73 -13.01 -9.74 -9.29
C ARG A 73 -12.25 -11.02 -9.61
N SER A 74 -11.13 -10.93 -10.33
CA SER A 74 -10.35 -12.09 -10.75
C SER A 74 -9.48 -12.66 -9.62
N GLY A 75 -9.27 -11.93 -8.52
CA GLY A 75 -8.31 -12.32 -7.47
C GLY A 75 -6.85 -12.31 -7.95
N GLU A 76 -6.63 -11.91 -9.20
CA GLU A 76 -5.34 -11.85 -9.87
C GLU A 76 -4.63 -10.55 -9.45
N THR A 77 -3.85 -10.69 -8.38
CA THR A 77 -2.90 -9.65 -7.96
C THR A 77 -1.65 -9.82 -8.82
N PRO A 78 -1.24 -8.83 -9.64
CA PRO A 78 0.04 -8.90 -10.32
C PRO A 78 1.16 -8.80 -9.27
N ALA A 79 2.15 -9.67 -9.43
CA ALA A 79 3.53 -9.59 -8.93
C ALA A 79 3.75 -9.31 -7.43
N GLY A 80 4.05 -10.38 -6.69
CA GLY A 80 5.02 -10.36 -5.58
C GLY A 80 4.68 -9.54 -4.32
N PRO A 81 5.43 -9.75 -3.22
CA PRO A 81 5.31 -8.95 -2.01
C PRO A 81 5.95 -7.58 -2.25
N GLU A 82 5.24 -6.68 -2.90
CA GLU A 82 5.57 -5.25 -2.83
C GLU A 82 5.13 -4.76 -1.43
N ASP A 83 6.12 -4.64 -0.54
CA ASP A 83 6.09 -3.95 0.76
C ASP A 83 4.71 -3.76 1.39
N GLY A 84 4.20 -4.81 2.04
CA GLY A 84 3.08 -4.69 2.97
C GLY A 84 1.68 -4.57 2.35
N HIS A 85 1.53 -4.82 1.04
CA HIS A 85 0.21 -4.84 0.39
C HIS A 85 -0.15 -6.22 -0.18
N VAL A 86 -1.30 -6.76 0.22
CA VAL A 86 -1.93 -7.92 -0.41
C VAL A 86 -3.36 -7.52 -0.73
N GLY A 87 -3.81 -7.88 -1.94
CA GLY A 87 -5.18 -7.65 -2.36
C GLY A 87 -6.19 -8.28 -1.40
N PRO A 88 -7.40 -7.72 -1.30
CA PRO A 88 -8.43 -8.26 -0.42
C PRO A 88 -8.87 -9.64 -0.89
N GLN A 89 -8.83 -10.59 0.04
CA GLN A 89 -9.30 -11.96 -0.15
C GLN A 89 -10.50 -12.19 0.76
N ALA A 90 -11.56 -12.81 0.23
CA ALA A 90 -12.69 -13.22 1.07
C ALA A 90 -12.23 -14.34 2.01
N LEU A 91 -12.40 -14.13 3.32
CA LEU A 91 -12.10 -15.12 4.35
C LEU A 91 -13.38 -15.53 5.06
N LYS A 92 -13.46 -16.79 5.46
CA LYS A 92 -14.56 -17.30 6.27
C LYS A 92 -14.19 -17.16 7.75
N VAL A 93 -15.10 -16.57 8.52
CA VAL A 93 -15.05 -16.63 9.98
C VAL A 93 -15.63 -17.98 10.38
N ALA A 94 -14.85 -18.79 11.08
CA ALA A 94 -15.32 -20.05 11.65
C ALA A 94 -16.35 -19.77 12.76
N ALA A 95 -17.14 -20.78 13.13
CA ALA A 95 -18.19 -20.63 14.13
C ALA A 95 -17.65 -20.20 15.51
N ASP A 96 -16.38 -20.49 15.79
CA ASP A 96 -15.64 -20.11 16.99
C ASP A 96 -14.98 -18.72 16.89
N GLY A 97 -15.25 -17.97 15.81
CA GLY A 97 -14.70 -16.64 15.58
C GLY A 97 -13.30 -16.62 14.98
N ARG A 98 -12.69 -17.77 14.68
CA ARG A 98 -11.34 -17.82 14.10
C ARG A 98 -11.34 -17.46 12.62
N VAL A 99 -10.30 -16.75 12.20
CA VAL A 99 -10.00 -16.45 10.79
C VAL A 99 -8.60 -16.93 10.49
N ALA A 100 -8.48 -17.82 9.49
CA ALA A 100 -7.17 -18.24 9.00
C ALA A 100 -6.57 -17.14 8.13
N ILE A 101 -5.43 -16.56 8.54
CA ILE A 101 -4.69 -15.57 7.74
C ILE A 101 -3.85 -16.33 6.71
N PRO A 102 -4.09 -16.19 5.39
CA PRO A 102 -3.33 -16.88 4.35
C PRO A 102 -1.85 -16.50 4.32
N GLN A 103 -1.00 -17.39 3.81
CA GLN A 103 0.46 -17.19 3.75
C GLN A 103 0.88 -15.85 3.12
N PRO A 104 0.29 -15.40 1.98
CA PRO A 104 0.67 -14.11 1.38
C PRO A 104 0.40 -12.94 2.33
N MET A 105 -0.75 -12.94 3.03
CA MET A 105 -1.08 -11.91 4.01
C MET A 105 -0.16 -11.94 5.22
N ARG A 106 0.20 -13.13 5.72
CA ARG A 106 1.18 -13.25 6.81
C ARG A 106 2.54 -12.67 6.42
N ALA A 107 3.01 -12.97 5.21
CA ALA A 107 4.26 -12.44 4.68
C ALA A 107 4.23 -10.91 4.58
N ALA A 108 3.16 -10.33 4.02
CA ALA A 108 3.01 -8.88 3.90
C ALA A 108 2.83 -8.17 5.26
N MET A 109 2.25 -8.84 6.25
CA MET A 109 2.17 -8.34 7.62
C MET A 109 3.49 -8.52 8.40
N PHE A 110 4.52 -9.12 7.81
CA PHE A 110 5.75 -9.50 8.50
C PHE A 110 5.46 -10.31 9.78
N LEU A 111 4.46 -11.18 9.72
CA LEU A 111 4.11 -12.09 10.81
C LEU A 111 5.15 -13.19 10.89
N GLY A 112 5.98 -13.15 11.93
CA GLY A 112 6.89 -14.22 12.30
C GLY A 112 6.16 -15.40 12.95
N GLU A 113 6.94 -16.39 13.39
CA GLU A 113 6.41 -17.60 14.04
C GLU A 113 5.75 -17.31 15.40
N ASP A 114 6.07 -16.17 16.03
CA ASP A 114 5.46 -15.68 17.25
C ASP A 114 3.99 -15.26 17.05
N GLY A 115 3.60 -14.89 15.82
CA GLY A 115 2.20 -14.82 15.39
C GLY A 115 1.29 -13.79 16.08
N HIS A 116 1.84 -12.91 16.92
CA HIS A 116 1.05 -11.97 17.70
C HIS A 116 0.62 -10.75 16.87
N VAL A 117 -0.69 -10.48 16.90
CA VAL A 117 -1.31 -9.28 16.32
C VAL A 117 -2.11 -8.53 17.37
N THR A 118 -2.19 -7.21 17.23
CA THR A 118 -3.16 -6.39 17.96
C THR A 118 -4.34 -6.12 17.04
N ALA A 119 -5.56 -6.31 17.56
CA ALA A 119 -6.78 -6.07 16.82
C ALA A 119 -7.48 -4.80 17.33
N ARG A 120 -8.08 -4.03 16.43
CA ARG A 120 -9.06 -3.00 16.77
C ARG A 120 -10.15 -2.94 15.71
N VAL A 121 -11.35 -2.52 16.12
CA VAL A 121 -12.43 -2.23 15.19
C VAL A 121 -12.46 -0.72 14.92
N VAL A 122 -12.47 -0.33 13.65
CA VAL A 122 -12.59 1.06 13.21
C VAL A 122 -13.58 1.08 12.06
N ASP A 123 -14.69 1.82 12.21
CA ASP A 123 -15.73 1.95 11.18
C ASP A 123 -16.27 0.61 10.65
N GLY A 124 -16.34 -0.40 11.52
CA GLY A 124 -16.78 -1.75 11.16
C GLY A 124 -15.68 -2.64 10.54
N GLU A 125 -14.45 -2.15 10.40
CA GLU A 125 -13.30 -2.92 9.93
C GLU A 125 -12.51 -3.52 11.09
N LEU A 126 -12.26 -4.83 11.05
CA LEU A 126 -11.28 -5.47 11.92
C LEU A 126 -9.87 -5.19 11.39
N ARG A 127 -9.17 -4.26 12.04
CA ARG A 127 -7.79 -3.92 11.70
C ARG A 127 -6.83 -4.70 12.59
N LEU A 128 -6.08 -5.60 11.96
CA LEU A 128 -5.00 -6.37 12.61
C LEU A 128 -3.66 -5.71 12.32
N LEU A 129 -2.88 -5.48 13.37
CA LEU A 129 -1.54 -4.91 13.29
C LEU A 129 -0.54 -5.90 13.88
N ALA A 130 0.45 -6.32 13.10
CA ALA A 130 1.58 -7.10 13.58
C ALA A 130 2.69 -6.18 14.11
N ARG A 131 3.40 -6.62 15.15
CA ARG A 131 4.49 -5.84 15.75
C ARG A 131 5.61 -5.54 14.75
N GLY A 132 6.00 -6.52 13.95
CA GLY A 132 7.01 -6.35 12.89
C GLY A 132 6.61 -5.33 11.82
N ALA A 133 5.36 -5.36 11.37
CA ALA A 133 4.80 -4.37 10.46
C ALA A 133 4.76 -2.96 11.08
N ALA A 134 4.41 -2.84 12.36
CA ALA A 134 4.39 -1.56 13.07
C ALA A 134 5.79 -0.92 13.16
N ILE A 135 6.81 -1.72 13.49
CA ILE A 135 8.21 -1.26 13.58
C ILE A 135 8.72 -0.84 12.19
N ARG A 136 8.48 -1.63 11.14
CA ARG A 136 8.91 -1.27 9.77
C ARG A 136 8.20 -0.03 9.25
N ARG A 137 6.90 0.10 9.52
CA ARG A 137 6.15 1.31 9.19
C ARG A 137 6.75 2.53 9.87
N MET A 138 6.99 2.46 11.18
CA MET A 138 7.65 3.53 11.95
C MET A 138 9.04 3.85 11.41
N GLN A 139 9.85 2.84 11.05
CA GLN A 139 11.17 3.04 10.46
C GLN A 139 11.11 3.71 9.08
N ASN A 140 10.15 3.32 8.23
CA ASN A 140 9.98 3.92 6.91
C ASN A 140 9.44 5.35 7.00
N GLU A 141 8.52 5.63 7.92
CA GLU A 141 8.07 7.01 8.21
C GLU A 141 9.23 7.84 8.76
N ALA A 142 10.06 7.29 9.66
CA ALA A 142 11.23 7.95 10.23
C ALA A 142 12.35 8.22 9.20
N LYS A 143 12.47 7.43 8.13
CA LYS A 143 13.43 7.69 7.03
C LYS A 143 13.17 9.02 6.34
N ALA A 144 11.91 9.46 6.25
CA ALA A 144 11.57 10.75 5.66
C ALA A 144 12.09 11.95 6.49
N TYR A 145 12.43 11.72 7.77
CA TYR A 145 12.93 12.73 8.69
C TYR A 145 14.44 12.61 8.96
N LYS A 146 15.14 11.69 8.28
CA LYS A 146 16.60 11.58 8.36
C LYS A 146 17.26 12.50 7.34
N SER A 147 18.12 13.39 7.80
CA SER A 147 19.07 14.10 6.95
C SER A 147 20.05 13.09 6.32
N PRO A 148 20.34 13.14 5.00
CA PRO A 148 21.21 12.18 4.31
C PRO A 148 22.63 12.10 4.88
N ASP A 149 23.13 13.20 5.45
CA ASP A 149 24.52 13.36 5.87
C ASP A 149 24.76 13.12 7.38
N GLU A 150 23.74 12.68 8.12
CA GLU A 150 23.83 12.50 9.58
C GLU A 150 23.60 11.02 9.96
N SER A 151 24.70 10.30 10.17
CA SER A 151 24.63 8.95 10.74
C SER A 151 24.51 9.04 12.26
N VAL A 152 23.26 9.15 12.73
CA VAL A 152 22.90 9.06 14.16
C VAL A 152 23.45 7.77 14.80
N VAL A 153 23.63 6.71 14.02
CA VAL A 153 24.23 5.45 14.48
C VAL A 153 25.74 5.60 14.69
N ASP A 154 26.45 6.28 13.80
CA ASP A 154 27.90 6.47 13.96
C ASP A 154 28.22 7.48 15.06
N GLU A 155 27.41 8.52 15.23
CA GLU A 155 27.49 9.44 16.36
C GLU A 155 27.23 8.70 17.68
N PHE A 156 26.12 7.97 17.79
CA PHE A 156 25.81 7.19 18.99
C PHE A 156 26.85 6.10 19.30
N LEU A 157 27.41 5.45 18.28
CA LEU A 157 28.49 4.48 18.48
C LEU A 157 29.82 5.14 18.86
N ARG A 158 30.09 6.36 18.38
CA ARG A 158 31.25 7.17 18.78
C ARG A 158 31.14 7.57 20.24
N ASP A 159 29.99 8.09 20.66
CA ASP A 159 29.71 8.47 22.04
C ASP A 159 29.74 7.27 22.98
N ARG A 160 29.16 6.13 22.57
CA ARG A 160 29.20 4.90 23.37
C ARG A 160 30.61 4.34 23.51
N ARG A 161 31.46 4.43 22.47
CA ARG A 161 32.87 4.01 22.56
C ARG A 161 33.68 4.94 23.45
N ALA A 162 33.42 6.25 23.40
CA ALA A 162 34.06 7.22 24.30
C ALA A 162 33.70 6.94 25.77
N LEU A 163 32.43 6.69 26.05
CA LEU A 163 31.91 6.48 27.41
C LEU A 163 32.35 5.16 28.07
N TRP A 164 32.80 4.19 27.27
CA TRP A 164 33.32 2.90 27.77
C TRP A 164 34.85 2.80 27.72
N GLY A 165 35.53 3.69 26.97
CA GLY A 165 36.98 3.86 27.01
C GLY A 165 37.48 4.53 28.30
N GLU A 166 36.64 5.32 28.97
CA GLU A 166 36.99 6.03 30.22
C GLU A 166 36.80 5.21 31.51
N ARG A 167 36.29 3.97 31.44
CA ARG A 167 36.12 3.08 32.62
C ARG A 167 37.14 1.93 32.68
N GLY A 168 38.32 2.13 32.09
CA GLY A 168 39.39 1.13 32.00
C GLY A 168 40.65 1.38 32.84
N GLU A 169 40.74 2.48 33.60
CA GLU A 169 41.89 2.75 34.49
C GLU A 169 41.43 3.28 35.85
N GLN A 170 41.10 2.36 36.77
CA GLN A 170 41.37 2.45 38.21
C GLN A 170 41.57 1.04 38.75
#